data_AF-A0A3N5UH63-F1
#
_entry.id   AF-A0A3N5UH63-F1
#
_cell.length_a   1.000
_cell.length_b   1.000
_cell.length_c   1.000
_cell.angle_alpha   90.00
_cell.angle_beta   90.00
_cell.angle_gamma   90.00
#
_symmetry.space_group_name_H-M   'P 1'
#
loop_
_entity.id
_entity.type
_entity.pdbx_description
1 polymer ?
#
loop_
_entity_poly.entity_id
_entity_poly.type
_entity_poly.pdbx_seq_one_letter_code
_entity_poly.pdbx_strand_id
1 'polypeptide(L)'
;MRTQRLGIQAVILVLALAVSLSACAGKSASAKFYVLSPLPQSKLSEVGGTTIGVFPVAMPDYLDRPQIVTRVSENEIKLDEFSRWAEPLKENFYTVLVDNLSTPLNSEKVIKTAQNLGVPLTFQVGVEVV
;
A
#
# COMPACT_ATOMS: atom_id res chain seq x y z
N MET A 1 52.63 24.88 30.90
CA MET A 1 52.29 24.98 29.46
C MET A 1 51.97 23.63 28.80
N ARG A 2 52.75 22.55 28.99
CA ARG A 2 52.52 21.22 28.35
C ARG A 2 51.27 20.48 28.88
N THR A 3 51.01 20.55 30.19
CA THR A 3 49.79 20.02 30.84
C THR A 3 48.52 20.76 30.41
N GLN A 4 48.63 22.06 30.16
CA GLN A 4 47.53 22.91 29.69
C GLN A 4 47.11 22.57 28.26
N ARG A 5 48.07 22.23 27.37
CA ARG A 5 47.79 21.78 25.99
C ARG A 5 47.12 20.41 25.94
N LEU A 6 47.53 19.48 26.83
CA LEU A 6 46.87 18.17 26.95
C LEU A 6 45.40 18.29 27.39
N GLY A 7 45.11 19.18 28.34
CA GLY A 7 43.73 19.42 28.80
C GLY A 7 42.82 19.97 27.70
N ILE A 8 43.31 20.91 26.88
CA ILE A 8 42.55 21.48 25.77
C ILE A 8 42.26 20.43 24.69
N GLN A 9 43.23 19.58 24.35
CA GLN A 9 43.02 18.50 23.37
C GLN A 9 41.99 17.47 23.81
N ALA A 10 42.01 17.08 25.09
CA ALA A 10 41.02 16.15 25.65
C ALA A 10 39.59 16.74 25.60
N VAL A 11 39.44 18.03 25.91
CA VAL A 11 38.13 18.71 25.85
C VAL A 11 37.60 18.77 24.42
N ILE A 12 38.44 19.10 23.43
CA ILE A 12 38.04 19.13 22.01
C ILE A 12 37.58 17.74 21.55
N LEU A 13 38.28 16.69 21.94
CA LEU A 13 37.97 15.32 21.52
C LEU A 13 36.65 14.82 22.15
N VAL A 14 36.40 15.18 23.41
CA VAL A 14 35.12 14.91 24.09
C VAL A 14 33.96 15.68 23.46
N LEU A 15 34.16 16.96 23.11
CA LEU A 15 33.13 17.76 22.43
C LEU A 15 32.83 17.24 21.02
N ALA A 16 33.85 16.87 20.25
CA ALA A 16 33.69 16.28 18.93
C ALA A 16 32.92 14.96 19.00
N LEU A 17 33.23 14.12 20.01
CA LEU A 17 32.51 12.88 20.25
C LEU A 17 31.04 13.17 20.61
N ALA A 18 30.77 14.09 21.53
CA ALA A 18 29.41 14.46 21.92
C ALA A 18 28.56 14.99 20.74
N VAL A 19 29.15 15.79 19.84
CA VAL A 19 28.50 16.27 18.62
C VAL A 19 28.26 15.14 17.62
N SER A 20 29.19 14.19 17.49
CA SER A 20 29.00 13.03 16.62
C SER A 20 27.89 12.09 17.09
N LEU A 21 27.71 11.93 18.40
CA LEU A 21 26.62 11.12 18.97
C LEU A 21 25.24 11.80 18.83
N SER A 22 25.17 13.14 18.82
CA SER A 22 23.89 13.86 18.66
C SER A 22 23.37 13.84 17.21
N ALA A 23 24.22 13.55 16.22
CA ALA A 23 23.80 13.40 14.82
C ALA A 23 22.89 12.19 14.58
N CYS A 24 22.98 11.14 15.42
CA CYS A 24 22.09 9.97 15.36
C CYS A 24 20.77 10.17 16.12
N ALA A 25 20.61 11.28 16.85
CA ALA A 25 19.40 11.56 17.64
C ALA A 25 18.25 12.17 16.81
N GLY A 26 18.42 12.28 15.48
CA GLY A 26 17.37 12.73 14.58
C GLY A 26 16.17 11.77 14.60
N LYS A 27 14.97 12.31 14.89
CA LYS A 27 13.72 11.53 14.86
C LYS A 27 13.44 11.10 13.42
N SER A 28 13.52 9.79 13.14
CA SER A 28 13.08 9.24 11.85
C SER A 28 11.63 9.65 11.58
N ALA A 29 11.33 10.03 10.34
CA ALA A 29 9.94 10.32 9.97
C ALA A 29 9.09 9.06 10.16
N SER A 30 7.88 9.26 10.70
CA SER A 30 6.95 8.17 10.98
C SER A 30 6.28 7.71 9.70
N ALA A 31 6.26 6.39 9.47
CA ALA A 31 5.49 5.82 8.38
C ALA A 31 3.97 5.95 8.63
N LYS A 32 3.22 6.14 7.55
CA LYS A 32 1.76 6.11 7.45
C LYS A 32 1.35 4.90 6.64
N PHE A 33 0.32 4.22 7.10
CA PHE A 33 -0.19 3.02 6.45
C PHE A 33 -1.60 3.26 5.93
N TYR A 34 -1.87 2.79 4.72
CA TYR A 34 -3.08 3.03 3.96
C TYR A 34 -3.69 1.70 3.51
N VAL A 35 -5.01 1.65 3.47
CA VAL A 35 -5.78 0.52 2.93
C VAL A 35 -6.90 1.10 2.08
N LEU A 36 -7.19 0.48 0.94
CA LEU A 36 -8.37 0.82 0.16
C LEU A 36 -9.60 0.38 0.93
N SER A 37 -10.57 1.27 1.01
CA SER A 37 -11.88 0.99 1.58
C SER A 37 -12.91 0.93 0.47
N PRO A 38 -13.88 0.00 0.52
CA PRO A 38 -15.00 0.01 -0.40
C PRO A 38 -15.80 1.31 -0.27
N LEU A 39 -16.47 1.67 -1.35
CA LEU A 39 -17.39 2.80 -1.38
C LEU A 39 -18.54 2.55 -0.39
N PRO A 40 -19.06 3.58 0.30
CA PRO A 40 -20.19 3.41 1.21
C PRO A 40 -21.38 2.77 0.50
N GLN A 41 -21.81 1.60 0.98
CA GLN A 41 -22.85 0.81 0.34
C GLN A 41 -24.20 0.97 1.05
N SER A 42 -25.28 1.11 0.27
CA SER A 42 -26.62 0.77 0.76
C SER A 42 -26.80 -0.73 0.56
N LYS A 43 -26.93 -1.49 1.66
CA LYS A 43 -27.12 -2.95 1.58
C LYS A 43 -28.43 -3.24 0.85
N LEU A 44 -28.35 -3.83 -0.33
CA LEU A 44 -29.51 -4.38 -1.01
C LEU A 44 -29.59 -5.88 -0.71
N SER A 45 -30.82 -6.33 -0.48
CA SER A 45 -31.11 -7.73 -0.16
C SER A 45 -30.69 -8.63 -1.32
N GLU A 46 -30.02 -9.75 -0.98
CA GLU A 46 -29.62 -10.80 -1.90
C GLU A 46 -30.87 -11.43 -2.53
N VAL A 47 -31.28 -10.93 -3.70
CA VAL A 47 -32.36 -11.52 -4.51
C VAL A 47 -31.70 -12.30 -5.63
N GLY A 48 -31.93 -13.61 -5.66
CA GLY A 48 -31.28 -14.55 -6.58
C GLY A 48 -31.28 -14.07 -8.03
N GLY A 49 -30.10 -13.74 -8.52
CA GLY A 49 -29.86 -13.38 -9.91
C GLY A 49 -28.46 -13.81 -10.37
N THR A 50 -28.12 -13.36 -11.57
CA THR A 50 -26.91 -13.67 -12.33
C THR A 50 -25.64 -13.70 -11.46
N THR A 51 -24.81 -14.73 -11.60
CA THR A 51 -23.50 -14.77 -10.93
C THR A 51 -22.41 -14.23 -11.87
N ILE A 52 -21.71 -13.19 -11.42
CA ILE A 52 -20.56 -12.60 -12.12
C ILE A 52 -19.28 -12.99 -11.40
N GLY A 53 -18.38 -13.64 -12.13
CA GLY A 53 -17.04 -13.94 -11.65
C GLY A 53 -16.04 -12.88 -12.07
N VAL A 54 -15.35 -12.27 -11.11
CA VAL A 54 -14.20 -11.41 -11.37
C VAL A 54 -12.95 -12.28 -11.35
N PHE A 55 -12.10 -12.17 -12.37
CA PHE A 55 -10.80 -12.85 -12.42
C PHE A 55 -9.76 -12.15 -11.54
N PRO A 56 -8.68 -12.84 -11.14
CA PRO A 56 -7.55 -12.19 -10.50
C PRO A 56 -7.08 -10.97 -11.31
N VAL A 57 -6.92 -9.84 -10.62
CA VAL A 57 -6.55 -8.58 -11.25
C VAL A 57 -5.10 -8.65 -11.76
N ALA A 58 -4.89 -8.29 -13.02
CA ALA A 58 -3.54 -8.08 -13.56
C ALA A 58 -3.04 -6.70 -13.10
N MET A 59 -1.82 -6.65 -12.58
CA MET A 59 -1.22 -5.43 -12.05
C MET A 59 0.26 -5.40 -12.41
N PRO A 60 0.84 -4.24 -12.79
CA PRO A 60 2.25 -4.14 -13.11
C PRO A 60 3.13 -4.48 -11.90
N ASP A 61 4.24 -5.15 -12.15
CA ASP A 61 5.14 -5.64 -11.08
C ASP A 61 5.70 -4.51 -10.20
N TYR A 62 5.84 -3.29 -10.74
CA TYR A 62 6.31 -2.14 -9.96
C TYR A 62 5.33 -1.72 -8.85
N LEU A 63 4.06 -2.14 -8.91
CA LEU A 63 3.05 -1.94 -7.88
C LEU A 63 3.03 -3.06 -6.82
N ASP A 64 3.72 -4.20 -7.05
CA ASP A 64 3.80 -5.30 -6.09
C ASP A 64 4.80 -5.02 -4.98
N ARG A 65 4.52 -3.96 -4.21
CA ARG A 65 5.37 -3.49 -3.11
C ARG A 65 4.58 -2.71 -2.08
N PRO A 66 5.07 -2.65 -0.82
CA PRO A 66 4.38 -1.93 0.22
C PRO A 66 4.32 -0.43 0.01
N GLN A 67 5.31 0.22 -0.61
CA GLN A 67 5.31 1.68 -0.67
C GLN A 67 4.44 2.22 -1.81
N ILE A 68 3.77 3.35 -1.56
CA ILE A 68 2.90 3.98 -2.56
C ILE A 68 3.75 4.46 -3.74
N VAL A 69 3.27 4.14 -4.96
CA VAL A 69 3.92 4.50 -6.22
C VAL A 69 3.09 5.57 -6.91
N THR A 70 3.74 6.65 -7.34
CA THR A 70 3.12 7.72 -8.13
C THR A 70 3.89 7.87 -9.44
N ARG A 71 3.19 7.82 -10.57
CA ARG A 71 3.78 8.17 -11.87
C ARG A 71 3.89 9.69 -11.97
N VAL A 72 5.10 10.21 -12.10
CA VAL A 72 5.37 11.67 -12.11
C VAL A 72 5.67 12.21 -13.51
N SER A 73 6.10 11.36 -14.43
CA SER A 73 6.20 11.67 -15.87
C SER A 73 5.96 10.40 -16.69
N GLU A 74 6.13 10.45 -18.02
CA GLU A 74 5.97 9.28 -18.89
C GLU A 74 6.90 8.12 -18.49
N ASN A 75 8.13 8.43 -18.06
CA ASN A 75 9.18 7.44 -17.81
C ASN A 75 9.70 7.47 -16.37
N GLU A 76 8.98 8.12 -15.45
CA GLU A 76 9.42 8.28 -14.06
C GLU A 76 8.31 7.90 -13.10
N ILE A 77 8.64 6.98 -12.19
CA ILE A 77 7.84 6.62 -11.04
C ILE A 77 8.56 7.06 -9.77
N LYS A 78 7.79 7.60 -8.83
CA LYS A 78 8.25 8.00 -7.51
C LYS A 78 7.65 7.08 -6.47
N LEU A 79 8.49 6.64 -5.54
CA LEU A 79 8.13 5.80 -4.42
C LEU A 79 8.08 6.69 -3.17
N ASP A 80 6.99 6.64 -2.40
CA ASP A 80 6.91 7.36 -1.13
C ASP A 80 7.58 6.55 -0.01
N GLU A 81 8.62 7.09 0.62
CA GLU A 81 9.37 6.38 1.66
C GLU A 81 8.56 6.13 2.94
N PHE A 82 7.63 7.03 3.24
CA PHE A 82 6.87 7.08 4.49
C PHE A 82 5.40 6.74 4.31
N SER A 83 4.87 6.67 3.09
CA SER A 83 3.50 6.22 2.83
C SER A 83 3.48 4.81 2.24
N ARG A 84 2.78 3.90 2.92
CA ARG A 84 2.77 2.47 2.58
C ARG A 84 1.36 1.91 2.58
N TRP A 85 1.11 0.93 1.72
CA TRP A 85 -0.01 0.02 1.87
C TRP A 85 0.17 -0.83 3.13
N ALA A 86 -0.92 -0.99 3.88
CA ALA A 86 -0.99 -1.82 5.07
C ALA A 86 -1.01 -3.33 4.74
N GLU A 87 -1.35 -3.66 3.51
CA GLU A 87 -1.45 -5.02 2.98
C GLU A 87 -1.10 -5.05 1.48
N PRO A 88 -0.86 -6.21 0.85
CA PRO A 88 -0.56 -6.30 -0.57
C PRO A 88 -1.63 -5.61 -1.42
N LEU A 89 -1.22 -4.59 -2.17
CA LEU A 89 -2.13 -3.72 -2.93
C LEU A 89 -3.04 -4.54 -3.87
N LYS A 90 -2.48 -5.53 -4.56
CA LYS A 90 -3.21 -6.40 -5.50
C LYS A 90 -4.39 -7.11 -4.84
N GLU A 91 -4.19 -7.69 -3.66
CA GLU A 91 -5.23 -8.43 -2.94
C GLU A 91 -6.29 -7.51 -2.34
N ASN A 92 -5.87 -6.38 -1.77
CA ASN A 92 -6.79 -5.36 -1.26
C ASN A 92 -7.65 -4.77 -2.38
N PHE A 93 -7.03 -4.38 -3.49
CA PHE A 93 -7.72 -3.87 -4.68
C PHE A 93 -8.73 -4.88 -5.22
N TYR A 94 -8.36 -6.17 -5.32
CA TYR A 94 -9.28 -7.19 -5.80
C TYR A 94 -10.49 -7.35 -4.86
N THR A 95 -10.29 -7.27 -3.55
CA THR A 95 -11.40 -7.28 -2.56
C THR A 95 -12.32 -6.08 -2.75
N VAL A 96 -11.75 -4.88 -2.73
CA VAL A 96 -12.51 -3.62 -2.86
C VAL A 96 -13.22 -3.52 -4.20
N LEU A 97 -12.62 -4.03 -5.28
CA LEU A 97 -13.24 -4.10 -6.60
C LEU A 97 -14.51 -4.95 -6.58
N VAL A 98 -14.45 -6.17 -6.05
CA VAL A 98 -15.61 -7.07 -5.95
C VAL A 98 -16.71 -6.45 -5.08
N ASP A 99 -16.35 -5.86 -3.95
CA ASP A 99 -17.30 -5.19 -3.06
C ASP A 99 -17.98 -4.01 -3.76
N ASN A 100 -17.22 -3.16 -4.45
CA ASN A 100 -17.75 -2.01 -5.18
C ASN A 100 -18.67 -2.42 -6.33
N LEU A 101 -18.30 -3.44 -7.10
CA LEU A 101 -19.10 -3.97 -8.21
C LEU A 101 -20.41 -4.62 -7.74
N SER A 102 -20.46 -5.09 -6.50
CA SER A 102 -21.70 -5.62 -5.90
C SER A 102 -22.76 -4.53 -5.69
N THR A 103 -22.39 -3.24 -5.72
CA THR A 103 -23.28 -2.11 -5.42
C THR A 103 -24.26 -1.75 -6.54
N PRO A 104 -23.83 -1.48 -7.79
CA PRO A 104 -24.74 -1.03 -8.83
C PRO A 104 -25.61 -2.16 -9.42
N LEU A 105 -25.25 -3.43 -9.20
CA LEU A 105 -25.87 -4.54 -9.93
C LEU A 105 -27.16 -5.06 -9.29
N ASN A 106 -27.55 -4.57 -8.10
CA ASN A 106 -28.83 -4.74 -7.35
C ASN A 106 -29.42 -6.17 -7.18
N SER A 107 -28.99 -7.16 -7.95
CA SER A 107 -29.53 -8.52 -8.04
C SER A 107 -28.50 -9.53 -8.57
N GLU A 108 -27.26 -9.12 -8.81
CA GLU A 108 -26.22 -10.02 -9.30
C GLU A 108 -25.20 -10.33 -8.21
N LYS A 109 -24.85 -11.61 -8.08
CA LYS A 109 -23.85 -12.07 -7.13
C LYS A 109 -22.46 -11.91 -7.76
N VAL A 110 -21.70 -10.92 -7.31
CA VAL A 110 -20.32 -10.71 -7.75
C VAL A 110 -19.38 -11.49 -6.83
N ILE A 111 -18.54 -12.35 -7.42
CA ILE A 111 -17.62 -13.20 -6.66
C ILE A 111 -16.22 -13.18 -7.23
N LYS A 112 -15.24 -13.42 -6.35
CA LYS A 112 -13.87 -13.74 -6.74
C LYS A 112 -13.82 -15.16 -7.27
N THR A 113 -13.44 -15.33 -8.53
CA THR A 113 -13.29 -16.65 -9.18
C THR A 113 -12.30 -17.55 -8.43
N ALA A 114 -11.16 -17.00 -8.00
CA ALA A 114 -10.11 -17.74 -7.29
C ALA A 114 -10.57 -18.40 -5.97
N GLN A 115 -11.59 -17.83 -5.33
CA GLN A 115 -12.12 -18.30 -4.03
C GLN A 115 -13.43 -19.09 -4.19
N ASN A 116 -14.01 -19.11 -5.40
CA ASN A 116 -15.32 -19.71 -5.68
C ASN A 116 -15.24 -20.64 -6.89
N LEU A 117 -14.32 -21.59 -6.83
CA LEU A 117 -14.10 -22.59 -7.88
C LEU A 117 -15.37 -23.45 -8.07
N GLY A 118 -15.75 -23.67 -9.32
CA GLY A 118 -16.89 -24.53 -9.67
C GLY A 118 -18.27 -23.90 -9.52
N VAL A 119 -18.36 -22.63 -9.09
CA VAL A 119 -19.63 -21.87 -9.15
C VAL A 119 -19.92 -21.55 -10.63
N PRO A 120 -21.10 -21.92 -11.17
CA PRO A 120 -21.45 -21.57 -12.54
C PRO A 120 -21.55 -20.05 -12.67
N LEU A 121 -20.78 -19.50 -13.60
CA LEU A 121 -20.73 -18.06 -13.86
C LEU A 121 -21.55 -17.77 -15.12
N THR A 122 -22.44 -16.79 -15.05
CA THR A 122 -23.14 -16.32 -16.24
C THR A 122 -22.28 -15.32 -17.02
N PHE A 123 -21.53 -14.49 -16.29
CA PHE A 123 -20.58 -13.54 -16.87
C PHE A 123 -19.24 -13.57 -16.14
N GLN A 124 -18.21 -13.14 -16.85
CA GLN A 124 -16.84 -13.10 -16.38
C GLN A 124 -16.21 -11.75 -16.72
N VAL A 125 -15.46 -11.20 -15.78
CA VAL A 125 -14.79 -9.89 -15.94
C VAL A 125 -13.31 -10.05 -15.63
N GLY A 126 -12.46 -9.65 -16.58
CA GLY A 126 -11.04 -9.46 -16.38
C GLY A 126 -10.74 -7.97 -16.15
N VAL A 127 -9.84 -7.68 -15.22
CA VAL A 127 -9.39 -6.32 -14.93
C VAL A 127 -7.88 -6.26 -14.97
N GLU A 128 -7.36 -5.28 -15.70
CA GLU A 128 -5.95 -4.97 -15.81
C GLU A 128 -5.71 -3.52 -15.38
N VAL A 129 -4.74 -3.32 -14.50
CA VAL A 129 -4.23 -2.00 -14.12
C VAL A 129 -3.08 -1.68 -15.06
N VAL A 130 -3.11 -0.51 -15.70
CA VAL A 130 -2.09 -0.04 -16.66
C VAL A 130 -1.45 1.27 -16.22
#